data_AF-A0A968FRS6-F1
#
_entry.id   AF-A0A968FRS6-F1
#
_cell.length_a   1.000
_cell.length_b   1.000
_cell.length_c   1.000
_cell.angle_alpha   90.00
_cell.angle_beta   90.00
_cell.angle_gamma   90.00
#
_symmetry.space_group_name_H-M   'P 1'
#
loop_
_entity.id
_entity.type
_entity.pdbx_description
1 polymer ?
#
loop_
_entity_poly.entity_id
_entity_poly.type
_entity_poly.pdbx_seq_one_letter_code
_entity_poly.pdbx_strand_id
1 'polypeptide(L)'
;MYPKPKYPKGKRFFPTFIMEDLLVIFVFLVVFFWVVFFFPEWVITAETEVPADPFNTPEHIKPEWYFLASYQFLKLVPSEVGALALQGIFILIVVFLPFIDRTPNRSIRHRPVFAVLVGLVLFF
;
A
#
# COMPACT_ATOMS: atom_id res chain seq x y z
N MET A 1 -35.07 14.75 -19.03
CA MET A 1 -34.34 15.47 -17.96
C MET A 1 -34.11 14.47 -16.83
N TYR A 2 -32.90 13.91 -16.68
CA TYR A 2 -32.63 12.92 -15.63
C TYR A 2 -32.79 13.58 -14.25
N PRO A 3 -33.54 13.01 -13.29
CA PRO A 3 -33.64 13.55 -11.95
C PRO A 3 -32.24 13.49 -11.30
N LYS A 4 -31.70 14.64 -10.92
CA LYS A 4 -30.43 14.70 -10.19
C LYS A 4 -30.62 13.99 -8.85
N PRO A 5 -29.72 13.07 -8.45
CA PRO A 5 -29.84 12.41 -7.16
C PRO A 5 -29.81 13.44 -6.02
N LYS A 6 -30.68 13.26 -5.03
CA LYS A 6 -30.68 14.06 -3.80
C LYS A 6 -29.44 13.67 -2.98
N TYR A 7 -28.40 14.48 -3.04
CA TYR A 7 -27.24 14.29 -2.16
C TYR A 7 -27.63 14.66 -0.71
N PRO A 8 -27.26 13.85 0.29
CA PRO A 8 -27.33 14.29 1.68
C PRO A 8 -26.49 15.57 1.85
N LYS A 9 -26.95 16.51 2.68
CA LYS A 9 -26.22 17.76 2.93
C LYS A 9 -24.82 17.42 3.46
N GLY A 10 -23.78 17.89 2.75
CA GLY A 10 -22.39 17.72 3.18
C GLY A 10 -22.11 18.44 4.50
N LYS A 11 -21.20 17.90 5.31
CA LYS A 11 -20.68 18.59 6.51
C LYS A 11 -19.78 19.76 6.07
N ARG A 12 -19.68 20.82 6.89
CA ARG A 12 -18.74 21.93 6.62
C ARG A 12 -17.30 21.45 6.81
N PHE A 13 -16.40 21.83 5.90
CA PHE A 13 -14.96 21.52 5.97
C PHE A 13 -14.35 22.02 7.28
N PHE A 14 -14.47 23.32 7.54
CA PHE A 14 -14.16 23.90 8.83
C PHE A 14 -15.44 24.07 9.68
N PRO A 15 -15.44 23.67 10.96
CA PRO A 15 -14.33 23.06 11.71
C PRO A 15 -14.30 21.53 11.63
N THR A 16 -15.33 20.89 11.09
CA THR A 16 -15.58 19.44 11.28
C THR A 16 -14.47 18.53 10.77
N PHE A 17 -14.11 18.64 9.49
CA PHE A 17 -13.10 17.74 8.89
C PHE A 17 -11.70 18.06 9.41
N ILE A 18 -11.39 19.34 9.67
CA ILE A 18 -10.09 19.71 10.25
C ILE A 18 -9.89 19.05 11.62
N MET A 19 -10.92 19.05 12.46
CA MET A 19 -10.83 18.43 13.79
C MET A 19 -10.75 16.89 13.72
N GLU A 20 -11.49 16.26 12.80
CA GLU A 20 -11.41 14.82 12.55
C GLU A 20 -9.99 14.44 12.04
N ASP A 21 -9.45 15.17 11.07
CA ASP A 21 -8.11 14.93 10.50
C ASP A 21 -7.00 15.14 11.54
N LEU A 22 -7.11 16.19 12.37
CA LEU A 22 -6.13 16.47 13.43
C LEU A 22 -6.07 15.34 14.46
N LEU A 23 -7.21 14.74 14.79
CA LEU A 23 -7.26 13.57 15.67
C LEU A 23 -6.55 12.37 15.03
N VAL A 24 -6.76 12.11 13.74
CA VAL A 24 -6.08 11.03 13.01
C VAL A 24 -4.57 11.26 13.00
N ILE A 25 -4.12 12.48 12.71
CA ILE A 25 -2.70 12.86 12.73
C ILE A 25 -2.12 12.67 14.12
N PHE A 26 -2.84 13.11 15.17
CA PHE A 26 -2.38 12.96 16.54
C PHE A 26 -2.19 11.48 16.92
N VAL A 27 -3.17 10.63 16.63
CA VAL A 27 -3.06 9.18 16.87
C VAL A 27 -1.89 8.57 16.09
N PHE A 28 -1.73 8.93 14.81
CA PHE A 28 -0.59 8.50 14.01
C PHE A 28 0.74 8.90 14.64
N LEU A 29 0.89 10.16 15.09
CA LEU A 29 2.12 10.65 15.71
C LEU A 29 2.43 9.93 17.03
N VAL A 30 1.41 9.64 17.84
CA VAL A 30 1.61 8.85 19.07
C VAL A 30 2.19 7.48 18.75
N VAL A 31 1.63 6.76 17.77
CA VAL A 31 2.15 5.45 17.34
C VAL A 31 3.55 5.59 16.73
N PHE A 32 3.76 6.60 15.88
CA PHE A 32 5.05 6.86 15.24
C PHE A 32 6.16 7.09 16.27
N PHE A 33 5.97 8.02 17.22
CA PHE A 33 6.95 8.30 18.26
C PHE A 33 7.13 7.11 19.21
N TRP A 34 6.07 6.35 19.47
CA TRP A 34 6.18 5.13 20.26
C TRP A 34 7.11 4.11 19.60
N VAL A 35 6.98 3.87 18.28
CA VAL A 35 7.90 2.99 17.54
C VAL A 35 9.32 3.56 17.53
N VAL A 36 9.49 4.85 17.23
CA VAL A 36 10.83 5.47 17.13
C VAL A 36 11.60 5.44 18.45
N PHE A 37 10.94 5.72 19.57
CA PHE A 37 11.62 5.79 20.87
C PHE A 37 11.75 4.44 21.57
N PHE A 38 10.81 3.51 21.40
CA PHE A 38 10.82 2.23 22.13
C PHE A 38 11.22 1.03 21.28
N PHE A 39 11.10 1.09 19.94
CA PHE A 39 11.39 -0.02 19.02
C PHE A 39 12.16 0.43 17.76
N PRO A 40 13.29 1.15 17.88
CA PRO A 40 14.05 1.63 16.71
C PRO A 40 14.59 0.48 15.84
N GLU A 41 14.88 -0.67 16.45
CA GLU A 41 15.40 -1.88 15.80
C GLU A 41 14.43 -2.49 14.75
N TRP A 42 13.15 -2.13 14.79
CA TRP A 42 12.17 -2.61 13.80
C TRP A 42 12.30 -1.91 12.45
N VAL A 43 12.92 -0.73 12.43
CA VAL A 43 13.12 0.09 11.23
C VAL A 43 14.58 0.09 10.81
N ILE A 44 15.50 0.13 11.77
CA ILE A 44 16.94 0.10 11.52
C ILE A 44 17.45 -1.28 11.94
N THR A 45 17.87 -2.07 10.97
CA THR A 45 18.38 -3.43 11.23
C THR A 45 19.90 -3.40 11.41
N ALA A 46 20.45 -4.34 12.20
CA ALA A 46 21.90 -4.40 12.44
C ALA A 46 22.75 -4.53 11.17
N GLU A 47 22.18 -5.10 10.10
CA GLU A 47 22.84 -5.25 8.81
C GLU A 47 23.07 -3.90 8.10
N THR A 48 22.23 -2.88 8.36
CA THR A 48 22.34 -1.57 7.72
C THR A 48 23.33 -0.63 8.41
N GLU A 49 23.83 -0.99 9.59
CA GLU A 49 24.84 -0.22 10.33
C GLU A 49 26.27 -0.52 9.86
N VAL A 50 26.48 -1.64 9.16
CA VAL A 50 27.78 -2.00 8.60
C VAL A 50 28.01 -1.21 7.29
N PRO A 51 29.19 -0.57 7.11
CA PRO A 51 29.51 0.10 5.86
C PRO A 51 29.41 -0.86 4.66
N ALA A 52 28.87 -0.37 3.54
CA ALA A 52 28.70 -1.17 2.34
C ALA A 52 30.06 -1.64 1.77
N ASP A 53 30.17 -2.95 1.53
CA ASP A 53 31.33 -3.58 0.89
C ASP A 53 30.89 -4.29 -0.40
N PRO A 54 31.34 -3.84 -1.60
CA PRO A 54 30.96 -4.46 -2.87
C PRO A 54 31.54 -5.88 -3.07
N PHE A 55 32.52 -6.31 -2.27
CA PHE A 55 33.12 -7.64 -2.36
C PHE A 55 32.58 -8.64 -1.34
N ASN A 56 31.67 -8.21 -0.45
CA ASN A 56 31.11 -9.05 0.60
C ASN A 56 29.58 -8.94 0.64
N THR A 57 28.89 -9.99 0.20
CA THR A 57 27.42 -10.05 0.24
C THR A 57 26.96 -10.76 1.52
N PRO A 58 26.11 -10.14 2.35
CA PRO A 58 25.56 -10.79 3.54
C PRO A 58 24.77 -12.06 3.21
N GLU A 59 24.84 -13.08 4.09
CA GLU A 59 24.19 -14.38 3.87
C GLU A 59 22.65 -14.32 3.79
N HIS A 60 22.02 -13.34 4.44
CA HIS A 60 20.56 -13.20 4.54
C HIS A 60 20.02 -11.89 3.95
N ILE A 61 20.57 -11.47 2.81
CA ILE A 61 20.15 -10.24 2.12
C ILE A 61 18.66 -10.27 1.76
N LYS A 62 17.91 -9.32 2.34
CA LYS A 62 16.49 -9.10 2.08
C LYS A 62 16.21 -7.60 2.01
N PRO A 63 15.21 -7.17 1.24
CA PRO A 63 14.78 -5.79 1.29
C PRO A 63 13.95 -5.54 2.55
N GLU A 64 13.61 -4.28 2.76
CA GLU A 64 12.71 -3.86 3.82
C GLU A 64 11.34 -4.56 3.77
N TRP A 65 10.67 -4.62 4.92
CA TRP A 65 9.47 -5.43 5.14
C TRP A 65 8.34 -5.16 4.12
N TYR A 66 8.19 -3.92 3.68
CA TYR A 66 7.18 -3.52 2.69
C TYR A 66 7.49 -3.99 1.26
N PHE A 67 8.70 -4.46 0.99
CA PHE A 67 9.09 -5.07 -0.29
C PHE A 67 9.16 -6.61 -0.24
N LEU A 68 8.98 -7.23 0.93
CA LEU A 68 9.13 -8.68 1.06
C LEU A 68 8.14 -9.46 0.18
N ALA A 69 6.91 -8.99 0.03
CA ALA A 69 5.92 -9.64 -0.84
C ALA A 69 6.41 -9.70 -2.30
N SER A 70 6.83 -8.56 -2.85
CA SER A 70 7.37 -8.48 -4.22
C SER A 70 8.67 -9.28 -4.37
N TYR A 71 9.54 -9.27 -3.36
CA TYR A 71 10.79 -10.05 -3.37
C TYR A 71 10.53 -11.57 -3.39
N GLN A 72 9.57 -12.07 -2.61
CA GLN A 72 9.18 -13.47 -2.63
C GLN A 72 8.52 -13.85 -3.96
N PHE A 73 7.70 -12.97 -4.54
CA PHE A 73 7.13 -13.18 -5.87
C PHE A 73 8.21 -13.35 -6.94
N LEU A 74 9.28 -12.54 -6.91
CA LEU A 74 10.41 -12.70 -7.86
C LEU A 74 11.09 -14.07 -7.75
N LYS A 75 11.18 -14.64 -6.54
CA LYS A 75 11.77 -15.98 -6.32
C LYS A 75 10.88 -17.12 -6.80
N LEU A 76 9.56 -16.92 -6.82
CA LEU A 76 8.60 -17.94 -7.23
C LEU A 76 8.57 -18.14 -8.75
N VAL A 77 8.88 -17.11 -9.53
CA VAL A 77 8.85 -17.17 -10.99
C VAL A 77 10.22 -17.60 -11.52
N PRO A 78 10.33 -18.71 -12.29
CA PRO A 78 11.63 -19.23 -12.76
C PRO A 78 12.41 -18.31 -13.72
N SER A 79 11.76 -17.31 -14.32
CA SER A 79 12.36 -16.38 -15.27
C SER A 79 12.46 -14.98 -14.67
N GLU A 80 13.67 -14.43 -14.60
CA GLU A 80 13.93 -13.08 -14.05
C GLU A 80 13.16 -11.99 -14.83
N VAL A 81 13.25 -12.02 -16.16
CA VAL A 81 12.53 -11.07 -17.04
C VAL A 81 11.02 -11.25 -16.93
N GLY A 82 10.55 -12.49 -16.85
CA GLY A 82 9.13 -12.78 -16.68
C GLY A 82 8.58 -12.24 -15.36
N ALA A 83 9.33 -12.40 -14.26
CA ALA A 83 8.95 -11.91 -12.95
C ALA A 83 8.83 -10.38 -12.91
N LEU A 84 9.83 -9.68 -13.47
CA LEU A 84 9.83 -8.22 -13.59
C LEU A 84 8.67 -7.73 -14.48
N ALA A 85 8.42 -8.40 -15.60
CA ALA A 85 7.30 -8.06 -16.49
C ALA A 85 5.95 -8.20 -15.77
N LEU A 86 5.76 -9.26 -14.99
CA LEU A 86 4.53 -9.49 -14.22
C LEU A 86 4.30 -8.41 -13.15
N GLN A 87 5.35 -7.99 -12.44
CA GLN A 87 5.25 -6.86 -11.50
C GLN A 87 4.95 -5.53 -12.20
N GLY A 88 5.54 -5.29 -13.37
CA GLY A 88 5.20 -4.13 -14.20
C GLY A 88 3.74 -4.16 -14.63
N ILE A 89 3.25 -5.30 -15.11
CA ILE A 89 1.83 -5.49 -15.50
C ILE A 89 0.90 -5.25 -14.32
N PHE A 90 1.26 -5.70 -13.11
CA PHE A 90 0.50 -5.45 -11.90
C PHE A 90 0.27 -3.95 -11.65
N ILE A 91 1.35 -3.16 -11.66
CA ILE A 91 1.26 -1.70 -11.49
C ILE A 91 0.42 -1.09 -12.60
N LEU A 92 0.59 -1.54 -13.85
CA LEU A 92 -0.22 -1.07 -14.97
C LEU A 92 -1.71 -1.37 -14.77
N ILE A 93 -2.09 -2.54 -14.26
CA ILE A 93 -3.48 -2.86 -13.95
C ILE A 93 -4.06 -1.88 -12.92
N VAL A 94 -3.29 -1.53 -11.87
CA VAL A 94 -3.72 -0.56 -10.85
C VAL A 94 -3.87 0.85 -11.46
N VAL A 95 -2.92 1.29 -12.29
CA VAL A 95 -2.97 2.59 -12.98
C VAL A 95 -4.15 2.67 -13.96
N PHE A 96 -4.42 1.58 -14.69
CA PHE A 96 -5.50 1.51 -15.66
C PHE A 96 -6.85 1.08 -15.05
N LEU A 97 -6.92 0.83 -13.75
CA LEU A 97 -8.14 0.47 -13.02
C LEU A 97 -9.35 1.38 -13.33
N PRO A 98 -9.25 2.73 -13.37
CA PRO A 98 -10.40 3.58 -13.68
C PRO A 98 -10.95 3.41 -15.11
N PHE A 99 -10.17 2.83 -16.03
CA PHE A 99 -10.60 2.56 -17.41
C PHE A 99 -11.13 1.13 -17.57
N ILE A 100 -10.62 0.20 -16.75
CA ILE A 100 -11.03 -1.20 -16.71
C ILE A 100 -12.38 -1.35 -15.98
N ASP A 101 -12.56 -0.63 -14.86
CA ASP A 101 -13.79 -0.70 -14.07
C ASP A 101 -14.93 0.09 -14.71
N ARG A 102 -15.80 -0.61 -15.45
CA ARG A 102 -16.98 -0.03 -16.10
C ARG A 102 -18.27 -0.19 -15.29
N THR A 103 -18.16 -0.64 -14.05
CA THR A 103 -19.33 -1.01 -13.24
C THR A 103 -20.11 0.23 -12.82
N PRO A 104 -21.46 0.21 -12.86
CA PRO A 104 -22.26 1.39 -12.48
C PRO A 104 -22.10 1.76 -10.99
N ASN A 105 -21.75 0.80 -10.14
CA ASN A 105 -21.55 1.02 -8.71
C ASN A 105 -20.08 1.26 -8.37
N ARG A 106 -19.77 2.50 -7.95
CA ARG A 106 -18.41 2.93 -7.59
C ARG A 106 -17.96 2.49 -6.20
N SER A 107 -18.90 2.13 -5.32
CA SER A 107 -18.55 1.78 -3.94
C SER A 107 -18.20 0.30 -3.81
N ILE A 108 -16.97 0.03 -3.36
CA ILE A 108 -16.47 -1.32 -3.08
C ILE A 108 -17.34 -2.09 -2.07
N ARG A 109 -18.02 -1.38 -1.15
CA ARG A 109 -18.89 -1.97 -0.12
C ARG A 109 -20.04 -2.80 -0.69
N HIS A 110 -20.49 -2.47 -1.89
CA HIS A 110 -21.59 -3.15 -2.56
C HIS A 110 -21.10 -4.18 -3.60
N ARG A 111 -19.78 -4.44 -3.65
CA ARG A 111 -19.14 -5.33 -4.61
C ARG A 111 -18.18 -6.28 -3.89
N PRO A 112 -18.69 -7.24 -3.10
CA PRO A 112 -17.85 -8.10 -2.25
C PRO A 112 -16.85 -8.92 -3.06
N VAL A 113 -17.23 -9.43 -4.23
CA VAL A 113 -16.32 -10.18 -5.13
C VAL A 113 -15.19 -9.28 -5.62
N PHE A 114 -15.48 -8.04 -6.02
CA PHE A 114 -14.46 -7.08 -6.43
C PHE A 114 -13.54 -6.72 -5.27
N ALA A 115 -14.08 -6.58 -4.05
CA ALA A 115 -13.29 -6.31 -2.87
C ALA A 115 -12.29 -7.44 -2.56
N VAL A 116 -12.72 -8.70 -2.68
CA VAL A 116 -11.83 -9.86 -2.53
C VAL A 116 -10.77 -9.88 -3.63
N LEU A 117 -11.15 -9.64 -4.89
CA LEU A 117 -10.19 -9.61 -6.00
C LEU A 117 -9.15 -8.49 -5.83
N VAL A 118 -9.57 -7.26 -5.49
CA VAL A 118 -8.64 -6.16 -5.20
C VAL A 118 -7.76 -6.48 -3.99
N GLY A 119 -8.32 -7.11 -2.95
CA GLY A 119 -7.56 -7.54 -1.79
C GLY A 119 -6.50 -8.58 -2.14
N LEU A 120 -6.84 -9.59 -2.94
CA LEU A 120 -5.88 -10.59 -3.43
C LEU A 120 -4.80 -9.92 -4.29
N VAL A 121 -5.20 -9.09 -5.24
CA VAL A 121 -4.29 -8.34 -6.11
C VAL A 121 -3.32 -7.52 -5.26
N LEU A 122 -3.77 -6.70 -4.31
CA LEU A 122 -2.90 -5.85 -3.48
C LEU A 122 -2.04 -6.60 -2.44
N PHE A 123 -2.36 -7.87 -2.18
CA PHE A 123 -1.57 -8.72 -1.28
C PHE A 123 -0.45 -9.48 -2.02
N PHE A 124 -0.42 -9.41 -3.36
CA PHE A 124 0.64 -9.88 -4.25
C PHE A 124 1.42 -8.71 -4.86
#